data_AF-A0AB37HJS6-F1
#
_entry.id   AF-A0AB37HJS6-F1
#
_cell.length_a   1.000
_cell.length_b   1.000
_cell.length_c   1.000
_cell.angle_alpha   90.00
_cell.angle_beta   90.00
_cell.angle_gamma   90.00
#
_symmetry.space_group_name_H-M   'P 1'
#
loop_
_entity.id
_entity.type
_entity.pdbx_description
1 polymer ?
#
loop_
_entity_poly.entity_id
_entity_poly.type
_entity_poly.pdbx_seq_one_letter_code
_entity_poly.pdbx_strand_id
1 'polypeptide(L)'
;MNLQELKIRLKINDSSQDEKLEVDLEDAISYVQEYCHNDFKEGFPSTVKRAIALIVKSMNENSNVSSQSLGDMSKSFFEGATMKEAHCYLKSYRKARFL
;
A
#
# COMPACT_ATOMS: atom_id res chain seq x y z
N MET A 1 -12.14 2.41 -3.62
CA MET A 1 -11.27 3.62 -3.46
C MET A 1 -10.89 4.03 -4.86
N ASN A 2 -10.87 5.32 -5.18
CA ASN A 2 -10.64 5.77 -6.57
C ASN A 2 -9.19 6.19 -6.79
N LEU A 3 -8.73 6.16 -8.05
CA LEU A 3 -7.38 6.55 -8.46
C LEU A 3 -7.03 8.00 -8.06
N GLN A 4 -7.98 8.94 -8.17
CA GLN A 4 -7.79 10.32 -7.70
C GLN A 4 -7.55 10.38 -6.17
N GLU A 5 -8.29 9.57 -5.40
CA GLU A 5 -8.11 9.47 -3.95
C GLU A 5 -6.75 8.87 -3.58
N LEU A 6 -6.26 7.91 -4.37
CA LEU A 6 -4.91 7.34 -4.25
C LEU A 6 -3.82 8.40 -4.51
N LYS A 7 -3.92 9.12 -5.64
CA LYS A 7 -2.95 10.17 -6.01
C LYS A 7 -2.79 11.24 -4.94
N ILE A 8 -3.91 11.70 -4.37
CA ILE A 8 -3.92 12.66 -3.25
C ILE A 8 -3.16 12.09 -2.04
N ARG A 9 -3.38 10.81 -1.69
CA ARG A 9 -2.68 10.16 -0.57
C ARG A 9 -1.19 9.98 -0.82
N LEU A 10 -0.80 9.68 -2.06
CA LEU A 10 0.59 9.49 -2.47
C LEU A 10 1.31 10.81 -2.79
N LYS A 11 0.59 11.94 -2.83
CA LYS A 11 1.09 13.25 -3.27
C LYS A 11 1.69 13.22 -4.68
N ILE A 12 1.10 12.41 -5.57
CA ILE A 12 1.47 12.32 -6.98
C ILE A 12 0.58 13.28 -7.76
N ASN A 13 1.18 14.25 -8.44
CA ASN A 13 0.48 15.19 -9.31
C ASN A 13 0.64 14.86 -10.80
N ASP A 14 1.46 13.86 -11.12
CA ASP A 14 1.69 13.42 -12.50
C ASP A 14 0.57 12.46 -12.95
N SER A 15 0.30 12.47 -14.25
CA SER A 15 -0.65 11.57 -14.93
C SER A 15 0.04 10.57 -15.85
N SER A 16 1.37 10.62 -15.94
CA SER A 16 2.18 9.78 -16.83
C SER A 16 2.10 8.28 -16.56
N GLN A 17 1.69 7.88 -15.36
CA GLN A 17 1.63 6.47 -14.93
C GLN A 17 0.24 6.05 -14.44
N ASP A 18 -0.81 6.70 -14.94
CA ASP A 18 -2.18 6.45 -14.48
C ASP A 18 -2.62 5.01 -14.71
N GLU A 19 -2.34 4.45 -15.89
CA GLU A 19 -2.66 3.05 -16.21
C GLU A 19 -1.95 2.08 -15.26
N LYS A 20 -0.69 2.36 -14.92
CA LYS A 20 0.08 1.53 -13.99
C LYS A 20 -0.47 1.64 -12.56
N LEU A 21 -0.79 2.86 -12.12
CA LEU A 21 -1.37 3.11 -10.81
C LEU A 21 -2.76 2.50 -10.65
N GLU A 22 -3.52 2.38 -11.73
CA GLU A 22 -4.81 1.70 -11.74
C GLU A 22 -4.66 0.20 -11.51
N VAL A 23 -3.75 -0.45 -12.25
CA VAL A 23 -3.42 -1.87 -12.06
C VAL A 23 -2.88 -2.13 -10.65
N ASP A 24 -1.95 -1.31 -10.16
CA ASP A 24 -1.39 -1.47 -8.81
C ASP A 24 -2.44 -1.29 -7.72
N LEU A 25 -3.42 -0.39 -7.95
CA LEU A 25 -4.54 -0.18 -7.03
C LEU A 25 -5.45 -1.41 -6.97
N GLU A 26 -5.77 -2.01 -8.12
CA GLU A 26 -6.57 -3.24 -8.18
C GLU A 26 -5.87 -4.41 -7.47
N ASP A 27 -4.58 -4.61 -7.74
CA ASP A 27 -3.76 -5.63 -7.09
C ASP A 27 -3.69 -5.43 -5.58
N ALA A 28 -3.49 -4.19 -5.13
CA ALA A 28 -3.46 -3.86 -3.70
C ALA A 28 -4.82 -4.07 -3.02
N ILE A 29 -5.93 -3.80 -3.72
CA ILE A 29 -7.28 -4.07 -3.20
C ILE A 29 -7.49 -5.59 -3.05
N SER A 30 -7.16 -6.36 -4.08
CA SER A 30 -7.27 -7.83 -4.04
C SER A 30 -6.46 -8.41 -2.88
N TYR A 31 -5.20 -7.99 -2.74
CA TYR A 31 -4.32 -8.41 -1.65
C TYR A 31 -4.93 -8.11 -0.27
N VAL A 32 -5.51 -6.92 -0.09
CA VAL A 32 -6.13 -6.53 1.19
C VAL A 32 -7.38 -7.35 1.49
N GLN A 33 -8.21 -7.64 0.48
CA GLN A 33 -9.40 -8.47 0.64
C GLN A 33 -9.04 -9.90 1.05
N GLU A 34 -8.04 -10.49 0.39
CA GLU A 34 -7.51 -11.81 0.75
C GLU A 34 -6.89 -11.81 2.16
N TYR A 35 -6.04 -10.81 2.46
CA TYR A 35 -5.35 -10.72 3.75
C TYR A 35 -6.33 -10.55 4.92
N CYS A 36 -7.38 -9.75 4.74
CA CYS A 36 -8.40 -9.54 5.76
C CYS A 36 -9.48 -10.62 5.78
N HIS A 37 -9.57 -11.46 4.75
CA HIS A 37 -10.69 -12.36 4.49
C HIS A 37 -12.04 -11.62 4.52
N ASN A 38 -12.07 -10.45 3.88
CA ASN A 38 -13.22 -9.57 3.87
C ASN A 38 -13.29 -8.79 2.56
N ASP A 39 -14.38 -8.94 1.81
CA ASP A 39 -14.58 -8.25 0.53
C ASP A 39 -14.84 -6.74 0.68
N PHE A 40 -15.13 -6.27 1.90
CA PHE A 40 -15.48 -4.86 2.19
C PHE A 40 -16.62 -4.34 1.29
N LYS A 41 -17.71 -5.12 1.16
CA LYS A 41 -18.86 -4.80 0.29
C LYS A 41 -19.53 -3.45 0.59
N GLU A 42 -19.49 -3.00 1.83
CA GLU A 42 -20.02 -1.69 2.26
C GLU A 42 -19.04 -0.52 2.02
N GLY A 43 -17.86 -0.82 1.47
CA GLY A 43 -16.79 0.13 1.23
C GLY A 43 -15.63 -0.01 2.20
N PHE A 44 -14.50 0.59 1.82
CA PHE A 44 -13.27 0.54 2.61
C PHE A 44 -13.26 1.60 3.72
N PRO A 45 -13.05 1.21 4.99
CA PRO A 45 -12.76 2.15 6.08
C PRO A 45 -11.54 3.02 5.75
N SER A 46 -11.49 4.23 6.30
CA SER A 46 -10.37 5.16 6.09
C SER A 46 -9.00 4.54 6.41
N THR A 47 -8.93 3.72 7.46
CA THR A 47 -7.75 2.96 7.87
C THR A 47 -7.31 1.95 6.82
N VAL A 48 -8.25 1.24 6.20
CA VAL A 48 -7.96 0.25 5.14
C VAL A 48 -7.49 0.96 3.87
N LYS A 49 -8.10 2.09 3.53
CA LYS A 49 -7.65 2.93 2.40
C LYS A 49 -6.23 3.46 2.60
N ARG A 50 -5.83 3.78 3.83
CA ARG A 50 -4.45 4.15 4.19
C ARG A 50 -3.48 2.99 3.94
N ALA A 51 -3.86 1.78 4.34
CA ALA A 51 -3.06 0.58 4.13
C ALA A 51 -2.87 0.27 2.63
N ILE A 52 -3.94 0.36 1.82
CA ILE A 52 -3.88 0.19 0.36
C ILE A 52 -2.86 1.18 -0.25
N ALA A 53 -2.90 2.45 0.14
CA ALA A 53 -1.94 3.45 -0.35
C ALA A 53 -0.49 3.12 0.03
N LEU A 54 -0.25 2.58 1.24
CA LEU A 54 1.10 2.15 1.64
C LEU A 54 1.59 0.93 0.85
N ILE A 55 0.69 0.00 0.52
CA ILE A 55 1.00 -1.17 -0.30
C ILE A 55 1.40 -0.72 -1.72
N VAL A 56 0.58 0.11 -2.37
CA VAL A 56 0.90 0.66 -3.70
C VAL A 56 2.21 1.45 -3.68
N LYS A 57 2.46 2.20 -2.60
CA LYS A 57 3.74 2.88 -2.43
C LYS A 57 4.90 1.88 -2.37
N SER A 58 4.77 0.81 -1.60
CA SER A 58 5.82 -0.22 -1.49
C SER A 58 6.05 -1.01 -2.78
N MET A 59 5.02 -1.18 -3.62
CA MET A 59 5.15 -1.79 -4.96
C MET A 59 5.97 -0.91 -5.91
N ASN A 60 5.92 0.42 -5.72
CA ASN A 60 6.69 1.39 -6.47
C ASN A 60 8.08 1.68 -5.86
N GLU A 61 8.35 1.18 -4.65
CA GLU A 61 9.68 1.23 -4.05
C GLU A 61 10.56 0.14 -4.70
N ASN A 62 11.79 0.49 -5.11
CA ASN A 62 12.71 -0.47 -5.73
C ASN A 62 13.09 -1.56 -4.71
N SER A 63 12.58 -2.78 -4.90
CA SER A 63 12.87 -3.93 -4.02
C SER A 63 14.36 -4.28 -3.92
N ASN A 64 15.17 -3.89 -4.91
CA ASN A 64 16.62 -4.14 -4.94
C ASN A 64 17.46 -3.03 -4.26
N VAL A 65 16.85 -1.99 -3.71
CA VAL A 65 17.57 -0.89 -3.05
C VAL A 65 17.30 -0.96 -1.56
N SER A 66 18.06 -1.79 -0.86
CA SER A 66 18.03 -1.92 0.61
C SER A 66 18.65 -0.70 1.32
N SER A 67 19.45 0.09 0.61
CA SER A 67 20.04 1.33 1.10
C SER A 67 20.34 2.27 -0.07
N GLN A 68 20.08 3.56 0.12
CA GLN A 68 20.52 4.58 -0.81
C GLN A 68 21.31 5.62 -0.03
N SER A 69 22.58 5.80 -0.39
CA SER A 69 23.44 6.84 0.19
C SER A 69 23.26 8.12 -0.62
N LEU A 70 22.67 9.14 0.00
CA LEU A 70 22.53 10.47 -0.58
C LEU A 70 23.51 11.39 0.15
N GLY A 71 24.74 11.47 -0.38
CA GLY A 71 25.81 12.27 0.23
C GLY A 71 26.14 11.83 1.66
N ASP A 72 26.15 12.78 2.59
CA ASP A 72 26.49 12.58 4.01
C ASP A 72 25.33 11.99 4.85
N MET A 73 24.19 11.66 4.22
CA MET A 73 23.06 11.00 4.87
C MET A 73 22.87 9.59 4.33
N SER A 74 23.14 8.60 5.18
CA SER A 74 22.71 7.22 4.96
C SER A 74 21.25 7.08 5.38
N LYS A 75 20.37 6.74 4.43
CA LYS A 75 19.03 6.24 4.74
C LYS A 75 19.05 4.72 4.61
N SER A 76 19.08 4.04 5.76
CA SER A 76 18.78 2.62 5.83
C SER A 76 17.27 2.44 5.70
N PHE A 77 16.83 2.01 4.52
CA PHE A 77 15.45 1.59 4.33
C PHE A 77 15.34 0.22 5.00
N PHE A 78 14.60 0.14 6.11
CA PHE A 78 14.25 -1.16 6.67
C PHE A 78 13.36 -1.85 5.64
N GLU A 79 13.95 -2.85 4.97
CA GLU A 79 13.30 -3.63 3.92
C GLU A 79 11.97 -4.17 4.46
N GLY A 80 10.87 -3.80 3.80
CA GLY A 80 9.50 -4.21 4.19
C GLY A 80 8.86 -3.42 5.35
N ALA A 81 9.46 -2.32 5.85
CA ALA A 81 8.85 -1.50 6.90
C ALA A 81 7.49 -0.90 6.50
N THR A 82 7.38 -0.43 5.24
CA THR A 82 6.14 0.11 4.66
C THR A 82 5.04 -0.95 4.59
N MET A 83 5.39 -2.18 4.18
CA MET A 83 4.46 -3.32 4.18
C MET A 83 4.05 -3.75 5.59
N LYS A 84 4.99 -3.78 6.55
CA LYS A 84 4.71 -4.10 7.95
C LYS A 84 3.76 -3.07 8.57
N GLU A 85 3.94 -1.78 8.28
CA GLU A 85 3.05 -0.72 8.73
C GLU A 85 1.64 -0.89 8.12
N ALA A 86 1.55 -1.20 6.82
CA ALA A 86 0.27 -1.50 6.18
C ALA A 86 -0.45 -2.67 6.88
N HIS A 87 0.26 -3.75 7.23
CA HIS A 87 -0.32 -4.89 7.95
C HIS A 87 -0.81 -4.53 9.34
N CYS A 88 -0.16 -3.61 10.05
CA CYS A 88 -0.62 -3.12 11.35
C CYS A 88 -2.01 -2.46 11.24
N TYR A 89 -2.24 -1.67 10.19
CA TYR A 89 -3.55 -1.05 9.93
C TYR A 89 -4.63 -2.06 9.57
N LEU A 90 -4.27 -3.16 8.90
CA LEU A 90 -5.19 -4.22 8.50
C LEU A 90 -5.49 -5.21 9.64
N LYS A 91 -4.66 -5.26 10.69
CA LYS A 91 -4.76 -6.24 11.78
C LYS A 91 -6.14 -6.29 12.42
N SER A 92 -6.76 -5.14 12.65
CA SER A 92 -8.09 -5.06 13.29
C SER A 92 -9.23 -5.57 12.41
N TYR A 93 -9.02 -5.67 11.10
CA TYR A 93 -10.01 -6.09 10.12
C TYR A 93 -9.82 -7.54 9.67
N ARG A 94 -8.70 -8.16 10.05
CA ARG A 94 -8.39 -9.55 9.71
C ARG A 94 -9.25 -10.50 10.53
N LYS A 95 -10.13 -11.25 9.87
CA LYS A 95 -10.89 -12.31 10.52
C LYS A 95 -9.97 -13.48 10.84
N ALA A 96 -9.99 -13.94 12.09
CA ALA A 96 -9.32 -15.18 12.47
C ALA A 96 -10.02 -16.35 11.76
N ARG A 97 -9.27 -17.07 10.92
CA ARG A 97 -9.73 -18.32 10.35
C ARG A 97 -9.49 -19.40 11.40
N PHE A 98 -10.56 -19.83 12.06
CA PHE A 98 -10.54 -21.09 12.80
C PHE A 98 -10.52 -22.20 11.75
N LEU A 99 -9.39 -22.91 11.68
CA LEU A 99 -9.19 -24.10 10.83
C LEU A 99 -9.92 -25.30 11.43
#